data_AF-A0A1Q9Q2D0-F1
#
_entry.id   AF-A0A1Q9Q2D0-F1
#
_cell.length_a   1.000
_cell.length_b   1.000
_cell.length_c   1.000
_cell.angle_alpha   90.00
_cell.angle_beta   90.00
_cell.angle_gamma   90.00
#
_symmetry.space_group_name_H-M   'P 1'
#
loop_
_entity.id
_entity.type
_entity.pdbx_description
1 polymer ?
#
loop_
_entity_poly.entity_id
_entity_poly.type
_entity_poly.pdbx_seq_one_letter_code
_entity_poly.pdbx_strand_id
1 'polypeptide(L)'
;MLRTFQEHNISDYIVIKRSVELLKDPSNVGVKEKWYERFPQASHSMYVPSCWNNELNMYDYEGVAWFKNDAAPKRSIVVKVLL
;
A
#
# COMPACT_ATOMS: atom_id res chain seq x y z
N MET A 1 -20.44 -32.53 15.77
CA MET A 1 -20.13 -31.37 16.64
C MET A 1 -20.72 -30.13 16.01
N LEU A 2 -21.76 -29.54 16.61
CA LEU A 2 -22.46 -28.35 16.11
C LEU A 2 -21.91 -27.11 16.84
N ARG A 3 -21.40 -26.11 16.10
CA ARG A 3 -21.05 -24.80 16.67
C ARG A 3 -22.27 -23.88 16.62
N THR A 4 -22.55 -23.19 17.73
CA THR A 4 -23.76 -22.38 17.96
C THR A 4 -23.61 -20.87 17.74
N PHE A 5 -22.42 -20.38 17.38
CA PHE A 5 -22.19 -18.96 17.08
C PHE A 5 -21.00 -18.79 16.11
N GLN A 6 -21.08 -17.79 15.24
CA GLN A 6 -20.05 -17.49 14.24
C GLN A 6 -18.87 -16.74 14.93
N GLU A 7 -17.72 -17.40 15.06
CA GLU A 7 -16.59 -16.91 15.88
C GLU A 7 -15.73 -15.84 15.17
N HIS A 8 -15.78 -15.73 13.84
CA HIS A 8 -15.00 -14.73 13.09
C HIS A 8 -15.62 -14.45 11.72
N ASN A 9 -15.59 -13.17 11.32
CA ASN A 9 -15.75 -12.78 9.93
C ASN A 9 -14.36 -12.75 9.30
N ILE A 10 -14.12 -13.62 8.33
CA ILE A 10 -12.93 -13.53 7.48
C ILE A 10 -13.25 -12.45 6.44
N SER A 11 -12.61 -11.28 6.56
CA SER A 11 -12.73 -10.25 5.52
C SER A 11 -12.14 -10.76 4.22
N ASP A 12 -12.86 -10.56 3.12
CA ASP A 12 -12.33 -10.76 1.79
C ASP A 12 -11.10 -9.87 1.58
N TYR A 13 -9.99 -10.49 1.17
CA TYR A 13 -8.77 -9.79 0.78
C TYR A 13 -8.52 -10.01 -0.71
N ILE A 14 -8.09 -8.95 -1.39
CA ILE A 14 -7.66 -9.01 -2.78
C ILE A 14 -6.14 -9.07 -2.78
N VAL A 15 -5.58 -10.16 -3.29
CA VAL A 15 -4.13 -10.26 -3.51
C VAL A 15 -3.78 -9.56 -4.81
N ILE A 16 -2.98 -8.51 -4.70
CA ILE A 16 -2.39 -7.82 -5.85
C ILE A 16 -1.11 -8.58 -6.21
N LYS A 17 -1.01 -9.09 -7.45
CA LYS A 17 0.16 -9.81 -8.01
C LYS A 17 0.66 -9.10 -9.28
N ARG A 18 1.07 -7.83 -9.17
CA ARG A 18 1.45 -6.98 -10.31
C ARG A 18 2.41 -5.88 -9.89
N SER A 19 3.03 -5.22 -10.87
CA SER A 19 3.79 -3.98 -10.66
C SER A 19 2.87 -2.79 -10.37
N VAL A 20 3.25 -1.95 -9.41
CA VAL A 20 2.54 -0.73 -9.00
C VAL A 20 3.50 0.45 -8.93
N GLU A 21 3.01 1.64 -9.25
CA GLU A 21 3.76 2.89 -9.02
C GLU A 21 3.88 3.13 -7.51
N LEU A 22 5.08 3.44 -7.02
CA LEU A 22 5.38 3.70 -5.61
C LEU A 22 6.10 5.05 -5.45
N LEU A 23 5.70 5.83 -4.45
CA LEU A 23 6.25 7.15 -4.16
C LEU A 23 6.43 7.35 -2.66
N LYS A 24 7.63 7.84 -2.25
CA LYS A 24 7.92 8.26 -0.87
C LYS A 24 7.20 9.56 -0.54
N ASP A 25 6.73 9.68 0.70
CA ASP A 25 6.14 10.90 1.25
C ASP A 25 6.89 11.32 2.52
N PRO A 26 8.17 11.75 2.38
CA PRO A 26 9.02 12.11 3.53
C PRO A 26 8.46 13.28 4.33
N SER A 27 7.67 14.15 3.70
CA SER A 27 7.06 15.32 4.33
C SER A 27 5.63 15.07 4.81
N ASN A 28 5.10 13.85 4.65
CA ASN A 28 3.74 13.46 5.01
C ASN A 28 2.65 14.42 4.47
N VAL A 29 2.80 14.86 3.22
CA VAL A 29 1.91 15.81 2.55
C VAL A 29 0.86 15.15 1.67
N GLY A 30 0.99 13.86 1.36
CA GLY A 30 0.16 13.18 0.37
C GLY A 30 -1.34 13.18 0.69
N VAL A 31 -1.71 13.19 1.97
CA VAL A 31 -3.11 13.37 2.39
C VAL A 31 -3.59 14.80 2.11
N LYS A 32 -2.79 15.81 2.48
CA LYS A 32 -3.10 17.23 2.29
C LYS A 32 -3.21 17.58 0.80
N GLU A 33 -2.33 17.02 -0.02
CA GLU A 33 -2.30 17.21 -1.47
C GLU A 33 -3.23 16.26 -2.24
N LYS A 34 -3.94 15.37 -1.52
CA LYS A 34 -4.93 14.47 -2.08
C LYS A 34 -4.38 13.54 -3.17
N TRP A 35 -3.25 12.89 -2.92
CA TRP A 35 -2.64 11.94 -3.87
C TRP A 35 -3.55 10.73 -4.18
N TYR A 36 -4.56 10.47 -3.34
CA TYR A 36 -5.61 9.48 -3.60
C TYR A 36 -6.63 9.92 -4.68
N GLU A 37 -6.72 11.22 -4.99
CA GLU A 37 -7.52 11.76 -6.10
C GLU A 37 -6.70 11.87 -7.38
N ARG A 38 -5.49 12.43 -7.27
CA ARG A 38 -4.53 12.57 -8.37
C ARG A 38 -3.14 12.19 -7.89
N PHE A 39 -2.71 10.99 -8.29
CA PHE A 39 -1.38 10.50 -7.93
C PHE A 39 -0.30 11.32 -8.65
N PRO A 40 0.78 11.75 -7.96
CA PRO A 40 1.91 12.38 -8.61
C PRO A 40 2.58 11.39 -9.57
N GLN A 41 3.33 11.90 -10.55
CA GLN A 41 4.14 11.04 -11.39
C GLN A 41 5.22 10.36 -10.54
N ALA A 42 5.13 9.04 -10.38
CA ALA A 42 6.15 8.27 -9.69
C ALA A 42 7.29 7.93 -10.66
N SER A 43 8.52 7.97 -10.13
CA SER A 43 9.72 7.54 -10.86
C SER A 43 10.04 6.05 -10.64
N HIS A 44 9.31 5.38 -9.74
CA HIS A 44 9.63 4.04 -9.28
C HIS A 44 8.41 3.13 -9.32
N SER A 45 8.60 1.91 -9.80
CA SER A 45 7.58 0.85 -9.86
C SER A 45 8.10 -0.38 -9.15
N MET A 46 7.22 -1.07 -8.44
CA MET A 46 7.53 -2.23 -7.61
C MET A 46 6.53 -3.34 -7.86
N TYR A 47 6.97 -4.59 -7.88
CA TYR A 47 6.07 -5.74 -7.90
C TYR A 47 5.48 -6.01 -6.50
N VAL A 48 4.16 -6.16 -6.40
CA VAL A 48 3.46 -6.54 -5.16
C VAL A 48 2.93 -7.97 -5.32
N PRO A 49 3.01 -8.84 -4.30
CA PRO A 49 3.55 -8.58 -2.96
C PRO A 49 5.09 -8.56 -2.93
N SER A 50 5.66 -7.55 -2.28
CA SER A 50 7.09 -7.41 -2.01
C SER A 50 7.32 -6.49 -0.81
N CYS A 51 8.56 -6.44 -0.31
CA CYS A 51 9.01 -5.50 0.71
C CYS A 51 9.73 -4.33 0.03
N TRP A 52 9.32 -3.10 0.35
CA TRP A 52 9.95 -1.92 -0.27
C TRP A 52 11.40 -1.70 0.11
N ASN A 53 11.85 -2.29 1.22
CA ASN A 53 13.22 -2.10 1.70
C ASN A 53 14.24 -2.72 0.76
N ASN A 54 13.82 -3.64 -0.11
CA ASN A 54 14.68 -4.28 -1.09
C ASN A 54 14.82 -3.47 -2.39
N GLU A 55 14.06 -2.38 -2.54
CA GLU A 55 14.13 -1.54 -3.73
C GLU A 55 15.25 -0.51 -3.65
N LEU A 56 15.75 -0.13 -4.84
CA LEU A 56 16.81 0.86 -4.98
C LEU A 56 16.39 2.20 -4.34
N ASN A 57 17.25 2.75 -3.46
CA ASN A 57 17.02 3.99 -2.73
C ASN A 57 15.84 3.98 -1.72
N MET A 58 15.40 2.78 -1.31
CA MET A 58 14.31 2.59 -0.34
C MET A 58 14.76 1.86 0.94
N TYR A 59 15.94 1.24 0.94
CA TYR A 59 16.45 0.44 2.07
C TYR A 59 16.46 1.22 3.40
N ASP A 60 17.06 2.41 3.41
CA ASP A 60 17.17 3.27 4.60
C ASP A 60 15.97 4.22 4.79
N TYR A 61 14.92 4.09 3.97
CA TYR A 61 13.77 5.00 4.05
C TYR A 61 12.80 4.58 5.15
N GLU A 62 12.61 5.46 6.13
CA GLU A 62 11.59 5.36 7.17
C GLU A 62 10.57 6.48 6.99
N GLY A 63 9.29 6.12 6.81
CA GLY A 63 8.24 7.10 6.61
C GLY A 63 7.01 6.55 5.91
N VAL A 64 6.16 7.47 5.43
CA VAL A 64 4.97 7.14 4.66
C VAL A 64 5.35 6.97 3.19
N ALA A 65 4.86 5.92 2.54
CA ALA A 65 4.89 5.83 1.09
C ALA A 65 3.50 5.52 0.55
N TRP A 66 3.26 5.97 -0.67
CA TRP A 66 2.01 5.78 -1.38
C TRP A 66 2.25 4.91 -2.60
N PHE A 67 1.31 4.02 -2.88
CA PHE A 67 1.30 3.29 -4.14
C PHE A 67 -0.03 3.48 -4.86
N LYS A 68 0.02 3.42 -6.19
CA LYS A 68 -1.16 3.51 -7.04
C LYS A 68 -1.46 2.13 -7.64
N ASN A 69 -2.70 1.67 -7.47
CA ASN A 69 -3.20 0.45 -8.06
C ASN A 69 -4.39 0.77 -8.97
N ASP A 70 -4.25 0.53 -10.26
CA ASP A 70 -5.30 0.77 -11.26
C ASP A 70 -6.44 -0.27 -11.22
N ALA A 71 -6.27 -1.38 -10.47
CA ALA A 71 -7.14 -2.55 -10.56
C ALA A 71 -8.13 -2.74 -9.41
N ALA A 72 -8.27 -1.79 -8.48
CA ALA A 72 -9.22 -1.91 -7.37
C ALA A 72 -9.99 -0.59 -7.10
N PRO A 73 -11.24 -0.65 -6.62
CA PRO A 73 -11.97 0.54 -6.21
C PRO A 73 -11.20 1.28 -5.12
N LYS A 74 -11.07 2.60 -5.30
CA LYS A 74 -10.32 3.57 -4.49
C LYS A 74 -10.27 3.21 -2.99
N ARG A 75 -9.20 2.54 -2.57
CA ARG A 75 -8.84 2.36 -1.15
C ARG A 75 -7.34 2.53 -1.04
N SER A 76 -6.92 3.57 -0.32
CA SER A 76 -5.55 3.76 0.11
C SER A 76 -5.22 2.72 1.18
N ILE A 77 -4.25 1.85 0.90
CA ILE A 77 -3.70 0.96 1.93
C ILE A 77 -2.52 1.69 2.54
N VAL A 78 -2.66 2.08 3.81
CA VAL A 78 -1.54 2.57 4.61
C VAL A 78 -0.84 1.35 5.19
N VAL A 79 0.29 0.93 4.61
CA VAL A 79 1.15 -0.07 5.23
C VAL A 79 2.07 0.67 6.19
N LYS A 80 1.78 0.58 7.48
CA LYS A 80 2.67 1.04 8.54
C LYS A 80 3.69 -0.06 8.76
N VAL A 81 4.97 0.19 8.46
CA VAL A 81 6.06 -0.69 8.90
C VAL A 81 6.11 -0.57 10.43
N LEU A 82 5.73 -1.64 11.13
CA LEU A 82 5.98 -1.79 12.56
C LEU A 82 7.40 -2.35 12.69
N LEU A 83 8.30 -1.56 13.31
CA LEU A 83 9.52 -2.07 13.92
C LEU A 83 9.16 -2.87 15.18
#